data_AF-S1R3D8-F1
#
_entry.id   AF-S1R3D8-F1
#
_cell.length_a   1.000
_cell.length_b   1.000
_cell.length_c   1.000
_cell.angle_alpha   90.00
_cell.angle_beta   90.00
_cell.angle_gamma   90.00
#
_symmetry.space_group_name_H-M   'P 1'
#
loop_
_entity.id
_entity.type
_entity.pdbx_description
1 polymer ?
#
loop_
_entity_poly.entity_id
_entity_poly.type
_entity_poly.pdbx_seq_one_letter_code
_entity_poly.pdbx_strand_id
1 'polypeptide(L)'
;MRYKDIKTGAIIVTDSVLSGDWVVDDGVVDNTKTEPSEIEKEPDVAEEVVDADENLDELTVAELKARLDEMGVTYPTKSKKQDLIDILSQF
;
A
#
# COMPACT_ATOMS: atom_id res chain seq x y z
N MET A 1 -21.16 -11.48 -11.81
CA MET A 1 -20.26 -11.94 -10.72
C MET A 1 -19.18 -10.89 -10.50
N ARG A 2 -18.77 -10.66 -9.25
CA ARG A 2 -17.67 -9.72 -8.95
C ARG A 2 -16.42 -10.50 -8.54
N TYR A 3 -15.28 -10.03 -9.01
CA TYR A 3 -13.99 -10.67 -8.76
C TYR A 3 -13.01 -9.62 -8.28
N LYS A 4 -12.15 -10.02 -7.34
CA LYS A 4 -11.01 -9.24 -6.84
C LYS A 4 -9.73 -9.95 -7.24
N ASP A 5 -8.82 -9.24 -7.89
CA ASP A 5 -7.49 -9.75 -8.18
C ASP A 5 -6.65 -9.82 -6.90
N ILE A 6 -5.96 -10.94 -6.66
CA ILE A 6 -5.17 -11.14 -5.43
C ILE A 6 -3.83 -10.39 -5.43
N LYS A 7 -3.30 -10.02 -6.60
CA LYS A 7 -1.99 -9.37 -6.73
C LYS A 7 -2.11 -7.86 -6.65
N THR A 8 -3.15 -7.32 -7.29
CA THR A 8 -3.38 -5.88 -7.47
C THR A 8 -4.55 -5.39 -6.62
N GLY A 9 -5.46 -6.26 -6.18
CA GLY A 9 -6.67 -5.82 -5.47
C GLY A 9 -7.73 -5.21 -6.39
N ALA A 10 -7.51 -5.17 -7.70
CA ALA A 10 -8.47 -4.65 -8.67
C ALA A 10 -9.80 -5.41 -8.62
N ILE A 11 -10.91 -4.69 -8.71
CA ILE A 11 -12.25 -5.29 -8.67
C ILE A 11 -12.91 -5.13 -10.03
N ILE A 12 -13.41 -6.23 -10.58
CA ILE A 12 -14.15 -6.24 -11.84
C ILE A 12 -15.49 -6.96 -11.69
N VAL A 13 -16.48 -6.50 -12.45
CA VAL A 13 -17.81 -7.10 -12.52
C VAL A 13 -18.00 -7.68 -13.92
N THR A 14 -18.17 -8.99 -14.01
CA THR A 14 -18.37 -9.71 -15.26
C THR A 14 -19.37 -10.83 -15.08
N ASP A 15 -20.12 -11.16 -16.13
CA ASP A 15 -21.03 -12.31 -16.14
C ASP A 15 -20.31 -13.64 -16.44
N SER A 16 -19.01 -13.58 -16.76
CA SER A 16 -18.17 -14.76 -17.03
C SER A 16 -17.45 -15.27 -15.79
N VAL A 17 -17.21 -16.58 -15.74
CA VAL A 17 -16.39 -17.20 -14.70
C VAL A 17 -14.92 -16.92 -14.97
N LEU A 18 -14.25 -16.24 -14.05
CA LEU A 18 -12.82 -15.98 -14.13
C LEU A 18 -12.02 -17.07 -13.39
N SER A 19 -10.83 -17.36 -13.91
CA SER A 19 -9.88 -18.33 -13.36
C SER A 19 -8.50 -17.68 -13.21
N GLY A 20 -7.66 -18.25 -12.35
CA GLY A 20 -6.30 -17.75 -12.07
C GLY A 20 -6.26 -16.90 -10.80
N ASP A 21 -5.71 -15.70 -10.91
CA ASP A 21 -5.49 -14.77 -9.79
C ASP A 21 -6.77 -14.05 -9.30
N TRP A 22 -7.93 -14.37 -9.86
CA TRP A 22 -9.22 -13.74 -9.56
C TRP A 22 -10.02 -14.52 -8.51
N VAL A 23 -10.36 -13.88 -7.40
CA VAL A 23 -11.18 -14.44 -6.32
C VAL A 23 -12.57 -13.82 -6.35
N VAL A 24 -13.62 -14.63 -6.21
CA VAL A 24 -15.00 -14.12 -6.12
C VAL A 24 -15.13 -13.29 -4.85
N ASP A 25 -15.47 -12.01 -5.01
CA ASP A 25 -15.81 -11.14 -3.89
C ASP A 25 -17.29 -11.37 -3.56
N ASP A 26 -17.62 -11.72 -2.33
CA ASP A 26 -19.03 -11.89 -1.88
C ASP A 26 -19.50 -10.75 -0.98
N GLY A 27 -18.68 -9.69 -0.81
CA GLY A 27 -19.09 -8.43 -0.17
C GLY A 27 -19.54 -8.56 1.27
N VAL A 28 -19.13 -9.67 1.90
CA VAL A 28 -19.00 -9.71 3.34
C VAL A 28 -17.79 -8.83 3.66
N VAL A 29 -18.11 -7.68 4.22
CA VAL A 29 -17.21 -6.62 4.66
C VAL A 29 -16.11 -7.17 5.57
N ASP A 30 -14.89 -7.27 5.04
CA ASP A 30 -13.67 -7.20 5.85
C ASP A 30 -12.88 -5.98 5.39
N ASN A 31 -12.87 -5.01 6.30
CA ASN A 31 -12.28 -3.69 6.15
C ASN A 31 -10.74 -3.85 6.18
N THR A 32 -10.07 -3.88 5.03
CA THR A 32 -8.63 -3.61 4.95
C THR A 32 -8.29 -2.89 3.65
N LYS A 33 -7.99 -1.60 3.82
CA LYS A 33 -7.04 -0.78 3.06
C LYS A 33 -7.19 -0.78 1.53
N THR A 34 -8.03 0.16 1.09
CA THR A 34 -7.76 1.15 0.02
C THR A 34 -6.60 0.85 -0.95
N GLU A 35 -7.03 0.58 -2.19
CA GLU A 35 -6.46 0.94 -3.51
C GLU A 35 -5.01 0.58 -3.88
N PRO A 36 -4.85 -0.03 -5.07
CA PRO A 36 -3.97 0.61 -6.04
C PRO A 36 -4.60 0.71 -7.44
N SER A 37 -4.57 1.95 -7.93
CA SER A 37 -3.94 2.34 -9.19
C SER A 37 -4.69 2.02 -10.49
N GLU A 38 -5.48 3.02 -10.89
CA GLU A 38 -5.70 3.43 -12.26
C GLU A 38 -4.35 3.73 -12.95
N ILE A 39 -4.10 3.02 -14.05
CA ILE A 39 -3.10 3.37 -15.06
C ILE A 39 -3.97 3.86 -16.23
N GLU A 40 -3.80 5.06 -16.78
CA GLU A 40 -2.62 5.58 -17.46
C GLU A 40 -2.74 7.11 -17.60
N LYS A 41 -1.62 7.82 -17.35
CA LYS A 41 -1.02 8.90 -18.18
C LYS A 41 -0.44 10.06 -17.34
N GLU A 42 0.88 10.18 -17.46
CA GLU A 42 1.69 11.37 -17.15
C GLU A 42 1.18 12.63 -17.89
N PRO A 43 1.64 13.86 -17.59
CA PRO A 43 2.25 14.41 -16.37
C PRO A 43 1.55 15.71 -15.94
N ASP A 44 1.19 15.90 -14.66
CA ASP A 44 0.86 17.25 -14.18
C ASP A 44 1.23 17.43 -12.71
N VAL A 45 1.81 18.59 -12.47
CA VAL A 45 2.36 19.06 -11.19
C VAL A 45 1.23 19.17 -10.17
N ALA A 46 1.23 18.28 -9.19
CA ALA A 46 0.54 18.48 -7.93
C ALA A 46 1.49 18.09 -6.81
N GLU A 47 2.26 19.09 -6.39
CA GLU A 47 2.85 19.19 -5.07
C GLU A 47 1.70 19.09 -4.05
N GLU A 48 1.36 17.85 -3.66
CA GLU A 48 0.61 17.59 -2.44
C GLU A 48 1.55 16.82 -1.52
N VAL A 49 2.29 17.63 -0.75
CA VAL A 49 2.85 17.27 0.54
C VAL A 49 1.72 16.72 1.42
N VAL A 50 1.33 15.47 1.21
CA VAL A 50 0.50 14.76 2.18
C VAL A 50 1.39 14.57 3.40
N ASP A 51 1.01 15.20 4.50
CA ASP A 51 1.74 15.24 5.77
C ASP A 51 2.25 13.85 6.15
N ALA A 52 3.53 13.61 5.85
CA ALA A 52 4.20 12.34 6.04
C ALA A 52 4.47 12.02 7.52
N ASP A 53 4.11 12.92 8.43
CA ASP A 53 4.47 12.85 9.84
C ASP A 53 3.42 12.13 10.71
N GLU A 54 2.12 12.29 10.44
CA GLU A 54 1.08 11.74 11.34
C GLU A 54 0.76 10.24 11.10
N ASN A 55 1.07 9.69 9.92
CA ASN A 55 0.72 8.31 9.56
C ASN A 55 1.85 7.28 9.75
N LEU A 56 3.06 7.70 10.13
CA LEU A 56 4.18 6.79 10.37
C LEU A 56 3.92 5.79 11.51
N ASP A 57 3.19 6.23 12.55
CA ASP A 57 2.78 5.37 13.67
C ASP A 57 1.65 4.40 13.31
N GLU A 58 0.92 4.60 12.20
CA GLU A 58 -0.09 3.66 11.71
C GLU A 58 0.52 2.60 10.77
N LEU A 59 1.63 2.92 10.10
CA LEU A 59 2.35 1.99 9.23
C LEU A 59 2.96 0.81 10.01
N THR A 60 2.99 -0.36 9.39
CA THR A 60 3.59 -1.55 10.00
C THR A 60 5.13 -1.50 9.91
N VAL A 61 5.81 -2.29 10.75
CA VAL A 61 7.29 -2.41 10.72
C VAL A 61 7.80 -2.82 9.33
N ALA A 62 7.03 -3.61 8.58
CA ALA A 62 7.40 -3.99 7.22
C ALA A 62 7.36 -2.79 6.25
N GLU A 63 6.32 -1.96 6.34
CA GLU A 63 6.18 -0.74 5.52
C GLU A 63 7.27 0.29 5.86
N LEU A 64 7.54 0.51 7.15
CA LEU A 64 8.62 1.41 7.60
C LEU A 64 9.98 0.95 7.07
N LYS A 65 10.25 -0.36 7.12
CA LYS A 65 11.48 -0.95 6.57
C LYS A 65 11.56 -0.82 5.06
N ALA A 66 10.46 -1.04 4.35
CA ALA A 66 10.41 -0.88 2.90
C ALA A 66 10.70 0.56 2.49
N ARG A 67 10.17 1.55 3.22
CA ARG A 67 10.43 2.97 2.98
C ARG A 67 11.90 3.34 3.21
N LEU A 68 12.50 2.82 4.28
CA LEU A 68 13.93 3.02 4.54
C LEU A 68 14.81 2.33 3.48
N ASP A 69 14.43 1.14 3.03
CA ASP A 69 15.13 0.41 1.97
C ASP A 69 15.03 1.13 0.61
N GLU A 70 13.85 1.69 0.29
CA GLU A 70 13.61 2.54 -0.88
C GLU A 70 14.48 3.80 -0.86
N MET A 71 14.66 4.41 0.32
CA MET A 71 15.57 5.54 0.50
C MET A 71 17.06 5.12 0.65
N GLY A 72 17.37 3.83 0.62
CA GLY A 72 18.73 3.31 0.81
C GLY A 72 19.30 3.55 2.21
N VAL A 73 18.44 3.82 3.19
CA VAL A 73 18.81 4.07 4.58
C VAL A 73 18.95 2.75 5.33
N THR A 74 20.15 2.50 5.88
CA THR A 74 20.42 1.30 6.66
C THR A 74 19.93 1.46 8.09
N TYR A 75 19.12 0.52 8.57
CA TYR A 75 18.64 0.49 9.95
C TYR A 75 19.08 -0.79 10.68
N PRO A 76 19.25 -0.74 12.02
CA PRO A 76 19.50 -1.94 12.82
C PRO A 76 18.38 -2.97 12.65
N THR A 77 18.72 -4.24 12.43
CA THR A 77 17.71 -5.32 12.31
C THR A 77 16.89 -5.54 13.59
N LYS A 78 17.41 -5.05 14.73
CA LYS A 78 16.74 -5.03 16.04
C LYS A 78 16.08 -3.69 16.38
N SER A 79 16.01 -2.76 15.43
CA SER A 79 15.32 -1.47 15.60
C SER A 79 13.84 -1.71 15.91
N LYS A 80 13.33 -0.91 16.85
CA LYS A 80 11.92 -0.89 17.21
C LYS A 80 11.14 -0.10 16.16
N LYS A 81 9.82 -0.28 16.13
CA LYS A 81 8.91 0.49 15.27
C LYS A 81 9.21 2.00 15.34
N GLN A 82 9.28 2.54 16.55
CA GLN A 82 9.59 3.95 16.82
C GLN A 82 10.97 4.39 16.30
N ASP A 83 11.98 3.53 16.36
CA ASP A 83 13.33 3.85 15.86
C ASP A 83 13.32 3.95 14.32
N LEU A 84 12.55 3.09 13.64
CA LEU A 84 12.37 3.16 12.19
C LEU A 84 11.54 4.39 11.78
N ILE A 85 10.56 4.78 12.59
CA ILE A 85 9.76 6.00 12.41
C ILE A 85 10.62 7.25 12.59
N ASP A 86 11.42 7.30 13.67
CA ASP A 86 12.31 8.41 13.99
C ASP A 86 13.31 8.66 12.85
N ILE A 87 13.91 7.57 12.33
CA ILE A 87 14.79 7.65 11.16
C ILE A 87 14.05 8.18 9.94
N LEU A 88 12.79 7.77 9.70
CA LEU A 88 11.99 8.26 8.57
C LEU A 88 11.56 9.73 8.71
N SER A 89 11.28 10.20 9.93
CA SER A 89 10.93 11.61 10.23
C SER A 89 12.16 12.53 10.18
N GLN A 90 13.37 11.96 10.20
CA GLN A 90 14.63 12.72 10.12
C GLN A 90 15.01 13.16 8.69
N PHE A 91 14.33 12.65 7.66
CA PHE A 91 14.55 13.04 6.24
C PHE A 91 13.44 13.95 5.74
#